data_AF-A0A9E4AX95-F1
#
_entry.id   AF-A0A9E4AX95-F1
#
_cell.length_a   1.000
_cell.length_b   1.000
_cell.length_c   1.000
_cell.angle_alpha   90.00
_cell.angle_beta   90.00
_cell.angle_gamma   90.00
#
_symmetry.space_group_name_H-M   'P 1'
#
loop_
_entity.id
_entity.type
_entity.pdbx_description
1 polymer ?
#
loop_
_entity_poly.entity_id
_entity_poly.type
_entity_poly.pdbx_seq_one_letter_code
_entity_poly.pdbx_strand_id
1 'polypeptide(L)'
;MSSSPKPPNTIGLYVHMPWCIRKCPYCDFNSHELSGSLLESEYVSSLLRDLDGEVVRTDATIDTIYFGGGTPSLFHPESFAKILEHPALQRAQEITMEANPGALECGSFEDYRDAGINRVSIGVQSLHPESLRKLGRIHSPEEARIAVA
;
A
#
# COMPACT_ATOMS: atom_id res chain seq x y z
N MET A 1 15.15 12.67 16.12
CA MET A 1 13.84 13.22 15.72
C MET A 1 12.94 13.14 16.94
N SER A 2 12.52 14.29 17.48
CA SER A 2 11.64 14.33 18.66
C SER A 2 10.22 14.03 18.20
N SER A 3 9.68 12.86 18.53
CA SER A 3 8.27 12.55 18.26
C SER A 3 7.42 13.51 19.08
N SER A 4 6.64 14.37 18.41
CA SER A 4 5.61 15.16 19.07
C SER A 4 4.68 14.22 19.86
N PRO A 5 4.21 14.62 21.05
CA PRO A 5 3.32 13.78 21.83
C PRO A 5 2.07 13.44 21.02
N LYS A 6 1.78 12.13 20.91
CA LYS A 6 0.63 11.59 20.18
C LYS A 6 -0.64 12.15 20.83
N PRO A 7 -1.56 12.78 20.07
CA PRO A 7 -2.77 13.34 20.66
C PRO A 7 -3.59 12.24 21.36
N PRO A 8 -4.38 12.57 22.38
CA PRO A 8 -5.32 11.61 22.93
C PRO A 8 -6.29 11.16 21.83
N ASN A 9 -6.68 9.88 21.82
CA ASN A 9 -7.62 9.28 20.87
C ASN A 9 -7.13 9.23 19.40
N THR A 10 -5.98 8.60 19.18
CA THR A 10 -5.46 8.30 17.83
C THR A 10 -5.75 6.88 17.39
N ILE A 11 -6.04 6.71 16.10
CA ILE A 11 -6.25 5.41 15.46
C ILE A 11 -5.37 5.27 14.20
N GLY A 12 -5.17 4.02 13.79
CA GLY A 12 -4.62 3.70 12.47
C GLY A 12 -5.73 3.42 11.45
N LEU A 13 -5.52 3.86 10.22
CA LEU A 13 -6.37 3.55 9.06
C LEU A 13 -5.73 2.44 8.23
N TYR A 14 -6.44 1.33 8.05
CA TYR A 14 -6.07 0.31 7.07
C TYR A 14 -6.91 0.48 5.80
N VAL A 15 -6.25 0.55 4.66
CA VAL A 15 -6.88 0.63 3.34
C VAL A 15 -6.56 -0.64 2.57
N HIS A 16 -7.62 -1.38 2.23
CA HIS A 16 -7.50 -2.69 1.60
C HIS A 16 -7.56 -2.61 0.07
N MET A 17 -6.43 -2.81 -0.62
CA MET A 17 -6.31 -2.82 -2.08
C MET A 17 -6.15 -4.27 -2.60
N PRO A 18 -7.22 -4.95 -3.06
CA PRO A 18 -7.25 -6.40 -3.21
C PRO A 18 -6.62 -6.95 -4.49
N TRP A 19 -5.86 -6.18 -5.27
CA TRP A 19 -5.35 -6.65 -6.57
C TRP A 19 -3.89 -7.08 -6.53
N CYS A 20 -3.60 -8.21 -7.18
CA CYS A 20 -2.24 -8.71 -7.39
C CYS A 20 -2.01 -8.94 -8.89
N ILE A 21 -0.76 -8.80 -9.36
CA ILE A 21 -0.38 -9.24 -10.73
C ILE A 21 -0.58 -10.75 -10.88
N ARG A 22 -0.25 -11.49 -9.83
CA ARG A 22 -0.41 -12.94 -9.75
C ARG A 22 -0.76 -13.30 -8.32
N LYS A 23 -1.81 -14.09 -8.13
CA LYS A 23 -2.11 -14.61 -6.78
C LYS A 23 -1.10 -15.71 -6.44
N CYS A 24 -0.38 -15.54 -5.33
CA CYS A 24 0.56 -16.56 -4.87
C CYS A 24 -0.20 -17.81 -4.41
N PRO A 25 0.27 -19.04 -4.69
CA PRO A 25 -0.46 -20.28 -4.37
C PRO A 25 -0.73 -20.50 -2.87
N TYR A 26 0.05 -19.85 -2.01
CA TYR A 26 -0.07 -19.92 -0.56
C TYR A 26 -0.88 -18.76 0.06
N CYS A 27 -1.28 -17.76 -0.74
CA CYS A 27 -1.89 -16.54 -0.23
C CYS A 27 -3.36 -16.76 0.13
N ASP A 28 -3.67 -16.62 1.42
CA ASP A 28 -5.02 -16.68 1.99
C ASP A 28 -5.65 -15.29 2.18
N PHE A 29 -4.92 -14.21 1.87
CA PHE A 29 -5.48 -12.86 1.89
C PHE A 29 -6.61 -12.69 0.89
N ASN A 30 -7.57 -11.84 1.26
CA ASN A 30 -8.59 -11.35 0.36
C ASN A 30 -7.89 -10.54 -0.75
N SER A 31 -7.60 -11.22 -1.85
CA SER A 31 -6.86 -10.68 -2.98
C SER A 31 -7.22 -11.47 -4.23
N HIS A 32 -7.14 -10.79 -5.36
CA HIS A 32 -7.55 -11.28 -6.65
C HIS A 32 -6.47 -10.95 -7.68
N GLU A 33 -6.26 -11.88 -8.59
CA GLU A 33 -5.44 -11.59 -9.77
C GLU A 33 -6.15 -10.54 -10.61
N LEU A 34 -5.41 -9.50 -11.01
CA LEU A 34 -5.96 -8.42 -11.82
C LEU A 34 -6.26 -8.96 -13.23
N SER A 35 -7.55 -9.16 -13.52
CA SER A 35 -8.02 -9.53 -14.87
C SER A 35 -8.45 -8.27 -15.64
N GLY A 36 -7.61 -7.80 -16.56
CA GLY A 36 -7.88 -6.60 -17.35
C GLY A 36 -7.30 -5.33 -16.74
N SER A 37 -7.91 -4.18 -17.03
CA SER A 37 -7.47 -2.89 -16.51
C SER A 37 -8.08 -2.59 -15.14
N LEU A 38 -7.25 -2.07 -14.23
CA LEU A 38 -7.72 -1.57 -12.94
C LEU A 38 -8.57 -0.31 -13.15
N LEU A 39 -9.81 -0.34 -12.67
CA LEU A 39 -10.71 0.82 -12.59
C LEU A 39 -10.35 1.69 -11.38
N GLU A 40 -9.14 2.22 -11.46
CA GLU A 40 -8.44 2.87 -10.36
C GLU A 40 -9.17 4.13 -9.87
N SER A 41 -9.60 4.97 -10.81
CA SER A 41 -10.33 6.21 -10.51
C SER A 41 -11.68 5.93 -9.85
N GLU A 42 -12.44 4.92 -10.31
CA GLU A 42 -13.71 4.52 -9.69
C GLU A 42 -13.49 3.96 -8.29
N TYR A 43 -12.45 3.15 -8.10
CA TYR A 43 -12.12 2.58 -6.81
C TYR A 43 -11.73 3.66 -5.79
N VAL A 44 -10.81 4.57 -6.15
CA VAL A 44 -10.40 5.69 -5.29
C VAL A 44 -11.60 6.57 -4.93
N SER A 45 -12.46 6.87 -5.90
CA SER A 45 -13.66 7.69 -5.66
C SER A 45 -14.66 7.00 -4.72
N SER A 46 -14.78 5.67 -4.81
CA SER A 46 -15.63 4.89 -3.91
C SER A 46 -15.05 4.83 -2.50
N LEU A 47 -13.72 4.66 -2.38
CA LEU A 47 -13.01 4.67 -1.11
C LEU A 47 -13.15 6.00 -0.38
N LEU A 48 -12.98 7.12 -1.08
CA LEU A 48 -13.13 8.45 -0.48
C LEU A 48 -14.56 8.67 0.03
N ARG A 49 -15.58 8.21 -0.70
CA ARG A 49 -16.97 8.28 -0.25
C ARG A 49 -17.24 7.43 1.00
N ASP A 50 -16.62 6.26 1.09
CA ASP A 50 -16.72 5.40 2.28
C ASP A 50 -16.04 6.07 3.48
N LEU A 51 -14.85 6.64 3.27
CA LEU A 51 -14.12 7.40 4.27
C LEU A 51 -14.91 8.60 4.78
N ASP A 52 -15.56 9.38 3.89
CA ASP A 52 -16.46 10.48 4.28
C ASP A 52 -17.55 10.02 5.26
N GLY A 53 -18.09 8.81 5.07
CA GLY A 53 -19.08 8.22 5.96
C GLY A 53 -18.50 7.78 7.30
N GLU A 54 -17.32 7.18 7.30
CA GLU A 54 -16.67 6.66 8.51
C GLU A 54 -16.10 7.77 9.42
N VAL A 55 -15.54 8.83 8.86
CA VAL A 55 -14.93 9.92 9.65
C VAL A 55 -15.97 10.72 10.44
N VAL A 56 -17.23 10.73 10.02
CA VAL A 56 -18.32 11.38 10.78
C VAL A 56 -18.70 10.58 12.04
N ARG A 57 -18.33 9.29 12.09
CA ARG A 57 -18.70 8.36 13.18
C ARG A 57 -17.68 8.34 14.32
N THR A 58 -16.56 9.06 14.18
CA THR A 58 -15.47 9.07 15.15
C THR A 58 -14.87 10.48 15.30
N ASP A 59 -14.43 10.81 16.50
CA ASP A 59 -13.62 12.00 16.79
C ASP A 59 -12.11 11.69 16.83
N ALA A 60 -11.73 10.46 16.50
CA ALA A 60 -10.34 10.02 16.56
C ALA A 60 -9.49 10.65 15.46
N THR A 61 -8.24 10.96 15.80
CA THR A 61 -7.25 11.42 14.82
C THR A 61 -6.58 10.22 14.15
N ILE A 62 -6.59 10.17 12.82
CA ILE A 62 -5.81 9.18 12.07
C ILE A 62 -4.35 9.63 12.06
N ASP A 63 -3.48 8.82 12.67
CA ASP A 63 -2.05 9.13 12.79
C ASP A 63 -1.14 8.17 12.02
N THR A 64 -1.66 7.00 11.65
CA THR A 64 -1.01 6.05 10.74
C THR A 64 -1.97 5.59 9.65
N ILE A 65 -1.44 5.36 8.45
CA ILE A 65 -2.17 4.82 7.30
C ILE A 65 -1.37 3.63 6.76
N TYR A 66 -2.06 2.53 6.49
CA TYR A 66 -1.46 1.33 5.90
C TYR A 66 -2.28 0.89 4.69
N PHE A 67 -1.71 1.03 3.49
CA PHE A 67 -2.23 0.47 2.25
C PHE A 67 -1.70 -0.95 2.09
N GLY A 68 -2.59 -1.93 2.03
CA GLY A 68 -2.20 -3.35 1.91
C GLY A 68 -3.28 -4.26 1.35
N GLY A 69 -3.01 -5.56 1.36
CA GLY A 69 -3.97 -6.60 0.94
C GLY A 69 -3.45 -7.41 -0.23
N GLY A 70 -3.60 -6.89 -1.44
CA GLY A 70 -2.98 -7.42 -2.65
C GLY A 70 -1.60 -6.82 -2.88
N THR A 71 -1.50 -5.89 -3.81
CA THR A 71 -0.28 -5.16 -4.16
C THR A 71 -0.67 -3.71 -4.43
N PRO A 72 -0.69 -2.86 -3.39
CA PRO A 72 -0.94 -1.43 -3.52
C PRO A 72 -0.08 -0.74 -4.58
N SER A 73 1.18 -1.14 -4.77
CA SER A 73 2.06 -0.59 -5.81
C SER A 73 1.61 -0.85 -7.27
N LEU A 74 0.46 -1.49 -7.48
CA LEU A 74 -0.24 -1.52 -8.78
C LEU A 74 -1.12 -0.30 -9.04
N PHE A 75 -1.31 0.56 -8.04
CA PHE A 75 -1.93 1.87 -8.18
C PHE A 75 -0.85 2.89 -8.55
N HIS A 76 -1.24 3.86 -9.37
CA HIS A 76 -0.40 4.98 -9.72
C HIS A 76 -0.20 5.89 -8.49
N PRO A 77 0.98 6.52 -8.35
CA PRO A 77 1.27 7.48 -7.26
C PRO A 77 0.18 8.55 -7.09
N GLU A 78 -0.41 9.03 -8.19
CA GLU A 78 -1.47 10.03 -8.20
C GLU A 78 -2.72 9.60 -7.42
N SER A 79 -3.02 8.30 -7.39
CA SER A 79 -4.13 7.78 -6.60
C SER A 79 -3.86 7.87 -5.11
N PHE A 80 -2.64 7.61 -4.68
CA PHE A 80 -2.25 7.79 -3.28
C PHE A 80 -2.29 9.27 -2.91
N ALA A 81 -1.73 10.15 -3.75
CA ALA A 81 -1.80 11.59 -3.53
C ALA A 81 -3.26 12.06 -3.36
N LYS A 82 -4.15 11.64 -4.28
CA LYS A 82 -5.58 11.96 -4.23
C LYS A 82 -6.27 11.43 -2.96
N ILE A 83 -5.93 10.24 -2.48
CA ILE A 83 -6.44 9.72 -1.21
C ILE A 83 -5.94 10.59 -0.05
N LEU A 84 -4.65 10.88 -0.04
CA LEU A 84 -3.97 11.60 1.03
C LEU A 84 -4.31 13.09 1.08
N GLU A 85 -4.90 13.67 0.05
CA GLU A 85 -5.50 15.01 0.07
C GLU A 85 -6.75 15.10 0.98
N HIS A 86 -7.33 13.97 1.39
CA HIS A 86 -8.51 13.97 2.24
C HIS A 86 -8.24 14.67 3.59
N PRO A 87 -9.11 15.60 4.05
CA PRO A 87 -8.85 16.41 5.25
C PRO A 87 -8.62 15.60 6.53
N ALA A 88 -9.30 14.46 6.69
CA ALA A 88 -9.15 13.61 7.86
C ALA A 88 -7.78 12.91 7.95
N LEU A 89 -7.01 12.87 6.85
CA LEU A 89 -5.74 12.14 6.75
C LEU A 89 -4.51 13.04 6.93
N GLN A 90 -4.69 14.37 6.96
CA GLN A 90 -3.59 15.35 7.00
C GLN A 90 -2.70 15.27 8.25
N ARG A 91 -3.14 14.53 9.28
CA ARG A 91 -2.39 14.34 10.53
C ARG A 91 -1.61 13.03 10.57
N ALA A 92 -1.71 12.19 9.54
CA ALA A 92 -0.97 10.95 9.45
C ALA A 92 0.54 11.23 9.39
N GLN A 93 1.30 10.60 10.28
CA GLN A 93 2.75 10.73 10.34
C GLN A 93 3.45 9.56 9.66
N GLU A 94 2.85 8.37 9.71
CA GLU A 94 3.34 7.18 9.01
C GLU A 94 2.32 6.75 7.96
N ILE A 95 2.77 6.68 6.71
CA ILE A 95 1.96 6.30 5.56
C ILE A 95 2.71 5.15 4.89
N THR A 96 2.25 3.94 5.15
CA THR A 96 2.86 2.70 4.66
C THR A 96 2.15 2.20 3.42
N MET A 97 2.92 1.74 2.43
CA MET A 97 2.43 0.98 1.29
C MET A 97 3.09 -0.39 1.18
N GLU A 98 2.32 -1.45 0.90
CA GLU A 98 2.88 -2.75 0.49
C GLU A 98 3.34 -2.73 -0.97
N ALA A 99 4.52 -3.32 -1.20
CA ALA A 99 5.18 -3.39 -2.50
C ALA A 99 5.79 -4.78 -2.72
N ASN A 100 6.03 -5.14 -3.98
CA ASN A 100 6.76 -6.36 -4.33
C ASN A 100 8.12 -5.98 -4.90
N PRO A 101 9.17 -6.80 -4.72
CA PRO A 101 10.41 -6.58 -5.45
C PRO A 101 10.18 -6.68 -6.96
N GLY A 102 10.73 -5.73 -7.73
CA GLY A 102 10.79 -5.81 -9.20
C GLY A 102 10.06 -4.70 -9.96
N ALA A 103 10.18 -4.71 -11.29
CA ALA A 103 9.84 -3.61 -12.19
C ALA A 103 8.36 -3.52 -12.63
N LEU A 104 7.44 -4.18 -11.93
CA LEU A 104 6.03 -4.26 -12.34
C LEU A 104 5.12 -3.29 -11.58
N GLU A 105 5.71 -2.30 -10.92
CA GLU A 105 5.01 -1.27 -10.17
C GLU A 105 4.64 -0.10 -11.10
N CYS A 106 3.56 0.62 -10.80
CA CYS A 106 3.06 1.72 -11.63
C CYS A 106 3.87 3.02 -11.50
N GLY A 107 4.85 3.07 -10.61
CA GLY A 107 5.76 4.20 -10.43
C GLY A 107 7.05 3.78 -9.72
N SER A 108 8.01 4.70 -9.63
CA SER A 108 9.20 4.51 -8.80
C SER A 108 8.88 4.77 -7.32
N PHE A 109 9.71 4.27 -6.40
CA PHE A 109 9.59 4.62 -4.98
C PHE A 109 9.76 6.12 -4.72
N GLU A 110 10.46 6.85 -5.59
CA GLU A 110 10.54 8.32 -5.52
C GLU A 110 9.18 8.95 -5.83
N ASP A 111 8.48 8.46 -6.86
CA ASP A 111 7.15 8.96 -7.21
C ASP A 111 6.14 8.68 -6.07
N TYR A 112 6.19 7.48 -5.47
CA TYR A 112 5.35 7.16 -4.31
C TYR A 112 5.68 8.02 -3.08
N ARG A 113 6.97 8.33 -2.87
CA ARG A 113 7.40 9.23 -1.81
C ARG A 113 6.85 10.63 -2.02
N ASP A 114 6.95 11.13 -3.26
CA ASP A 114 6.47 12.46 -3.62
C ASP A 114 4.94 12.53 -3.56
N ALA A 115 4.24 11.41 -3.75
CA ALA A 115 2.80 11.25 -3.49
C ALA A 115 2.43 11.16 -2.00
N GLY A 116 3.40 11.12 -1.08
CA GLY A 116 3.19 11.15 0.37
C GLY A 116 3.41 9.83 1.10
N ILE A 117 3.75 8.74 0.41
CA ILE A 117 4.15 7.48 1.05
C ILE A 117 5.51 7.67 1.73
N ASN A 118 5.64 7.36 3.02
CA ASN A 118 6.90 7.56 3.75
C ASN A 118 7.44 6.28 4.41
N ARG A 119 6.77 5.15 4.17
CA ARG A 119 7.22 3.82 4.59
C ARG A 119 6.77 2.77 3.55
N VAL A 120 7.62 1.79 3.28
CA VAL A 120 7.30 0.68 2.36
C VAL A 120 7.47 -0.66 3.07
N SER A 121 6.53 -1.56 2.84
CA SER A 121 6.57 -2.95 3.29
C SER A 121 6.80 -3.86 2.08
N ILE A 122 8.01 -4.40 1.94
CA ILE A 122 8.41 -5.16 0.74
C ILE A 122 8.25 -6.66 0.98
N GLY A 123 7.46 -7.32 0.14
CA GLY A 123 7.28 -8.77 0.17
C GLY A 123 8.50 -9.53 -0.35
N VAL A 124 9.60 -9.66 0.39
CA VAL A 124 10.76 -10.44 -0.11
C VAL A 124 10.49 -11.95 -0.07
N GLN A 125 9.88 -12.43 1.02
CA GLN A 125 9.61 -13.85 1.35
C GLN A 125 10.87 -14.72 1.52
N SER A 126 11.78 -14.73 0.54
CA SER A 126 13.03 -15.48 0.58
C SER A 126 14.10 -14.85 -0.31
N LEU A 127 15.36 -14.99 0.06
CA LEU A 127 16.51 -14.68 -0.80
C LEU A 127 17.10 -15.94 -1.46
N HIS A 128 16.41 -17.08 -1.37
CA HIS A 128 16.84 -18.34 -1.98
C HIS A 128 16.04 -18.62 -3.28
N PRO A 129 16.70 -18.76 -4.45
CA PRO A 129 16.03 -18.92 -5.73
C PRO A 129 15.05 -20.09 -5.79
N GLU A 130 15.39 -21.24 -5.21
CA GLU A 130 14.49 -22.41 -5.23
C GLU A 130 13.24 -22.20 -4.39
N SER A 131 13.35 -21.46 -3.28
CA SER A 131 12.22 -21.17 -2.40
C SER A 131 11.25 -20.23 -3.10
N LEU A 132 11.75 -19.18 -3.76
CA LEU A 132 10.93 -18.26 -4.54
C LEU A 132 10.16 -18.97 -5.67
N ARG A 133 10.82 -19.89 -6.40
CA ARG A 133 10.15 -20.71 -7.42
C ARG A 133 9.03 -21.57 -6.83
N LYS A 134 9.28 -22.25 -5.71
CA LYS A 134 8.25 -23.06 -5.03
C LYS A 134 7.06 -22.22 -4.54
N LEU A 135 7.34 -21.00 -4.08
CA LEU A 135 6.33 -20.04 -3.63
C LEU A 135 5.59 -19.35 -4.79
N GLY A 136 5.98 -19.59 -6.05
CA GLY A 136 5.39 -18.94 -7.21
C GLY A 136 5.66 -17.43 -7.28
N ARG A 137 6.72 -16.95 -6.62
CA ARG A 137 7.12 -15.53 -6.66
C ARG A 137 7.72 -15.21 -8.03
N ILE A 138 7.40 -14.02 -8.53
CA ILE A 138 7.81 -13.56 -9.87
C ILE A 138 9.12 -12.76 -9.87
N HIS A 139 9.67 -12.48 -8.68
CA HIS A 139 10.92 -11.76 -8.50
C HIS A 139 12.08 -12.72 -8.15
N SER A 140 13.29 -12.23 -8.33
CA SER A 140 14.56 -12.87 -7.99
C SER A 140 15.15 -12.31 -6.69
N PRO A 141 16.08 -13.03 -6.03
CA PRO A 141 16.78 -12.48 -4.86
C PRO A 141 17.55 -11.20 -5.15
N GLU A 142 17.98 -11.01 -6.41
CA GLU A 142 18.71 -9.81 -6.80
C GLU A 142 17.79 -8.59 -6.90
N GLU A 143 16.61 -8.73 -7.51
CA GLU A 143 15.58 -7.68 -7.50
C GLU A 143 15.16 -7.31 -6.06
N ALA A 144 15.09 -8.30 -5.17
CA ALA A 144 14.84 -8.05 -3.75
C ALA A 144 15.95 -7.24 -3.06
N ARG A 145 17.22 -7.46 -3.42
CA ARG A 145 18.35 -6.66 -2.89
C ARG A 145 18.34 -5.25 -3.45
N ILE A 146 18.12 -5.10 -4.76
CA ILE A 146 18.05 -3.80 -5.42
C ILE A 146 16.92 -2.95 -4.82
N ALA A 147 15.76 -3.55 -4.53
CA ALA A 147 14.61 -2.83 -3.98
C ALA A 147 14.81 -2.29 -2.56
N VAL A 148 15.78 -2.80 -1.79
CA VAL A 148 16.04 -2.38 -0.40
C VAL A 148 17.39 -1.67 -0.22
N ALA A 149 18.14 -1.46 -1.31
CA ALA A 149 19.44 -0.80 -1.32
C ALA A 149 19.28 0.71 -1.37
#